data_AF-A0A6B1CPD3-F1
#
_entry.id   AF-A0A6B1CPD3-F1
#
_cell.length_a   1.000
_cell.length_b   1.000
_cell.length_c   1.000
_cell.angle_alpha   90.00
_cell.angle_beta   90.00
_cell.angle_gamma   90.00
#
_symmetry.space_group_name_H-M   'P 1'
#
loop_
_entity.id
_entity.type
_entity.pdbx_description
1 polymer ?
#
loop_
_entity_poly.entity_id
_entity_poly.type
_entity_poly.pdbx_seq_one_letter_code
_entity_poly.pdbx_strand_id
1 'polypeptide(L)' 'MLTGGGNSTGSTAPRRSRVERVLRPEWLGQTAASVCWIGSVFVYGISSEGDWLQLCAASAWLLANIAAVATVRAD' A
#
# COMPACT_ATOMS: atom_id res chain seq x y z
N MET A 1 -45.29 28.89 -7.94
CA MET A 1 -45.10 27.48 -8.38
C MET A 1 -43.64 27.33 -8.76
N LEU A 2 -42.74 27.06 -7.80
CA LEU A 2 -42.32 25.73 -7.32
C LEU A 2 -41.83 24.80 -8.44
N THR A 3 -40.51 24.57 -8.44
CA THR A 3 -39.74 23.32 -8.67
C THR A 3 -38.42 23.73 -9.33
N GLY A 4 -37.26 23.75 -8.67
CA GLY A 4 -36.76 22.77 -7.72
C GLY A 4 -36.06 21.65 -8.50
N GLY A 5 -34.78 21.84 -8.84
CA GLY A 5 -34.01 20.88 -9.63
C GLY A 5 -32.52 20.99 -9.37
N GLY A 6 -32.12 20.88 -8.10
CA GLY A 6 -30.71 20.74 -7.73
C GLY A 6 -30.20 19.36 -8.13
N ASN A 7 -29.42 19.29 -9.21
CA ASN A 7 -28.66 18.08 -9.56
C ASN A 7 -27.38 18.02 -8.72
N SER A 8 -27.53 17.60 -7.46
CA SER A 8 -26.43 17.14 -6.62
C SER A 8 -26.29 15.62 -6.75
N THR A 9 -25.92 15.13 -7.94
CA THR A 9 -25.43 13.75 -8.09
C THR A 9 -23.98 13.69 -7.64
N GLY A 10 -23.77 13.87 -6.33
CA GLY A 10 -22.54 13.45 -5.66
C GLY A 10 -22.51 11.92 -5.65
N SER A 11 -21.83 11.33 -6.63
CA SER A 11 -21.60 9.90 -6.74
C SER A 11 -20.92 9.38 -5.46
N THR A 12 -21.70 8.78 -4.56
CA THR A 12 -21.22 8.24 -3.28
C THR A 12 -21.21 6.72 -3.34
N ALA A 13 -20.31 6.13 -4.14
CA ALA A 13 -19.82 4.75 -4.03
C ALA A 13 -18.73 4.52 -5.09
N PRO A 14 -17.53 3.98 -4.74
CA PRO A 14 -17.44 2.65 -4.15
C PRO A 14 -16.36 2.55 -3.06
N ARG A 15 -16.73 2.70 -1.78
CA ARG A 15 -15.80 2.43 -0.67
C ARG A 15 -15.45 0.94 -0.55
N ARG A 16 -16.34 0.04 -1.01
CA ARG A 16 -16.22 -1.43 -0.86
C ARG A 16 -15.19 -2.07 -1.80
N SER A 17 -15.06 -1.58 -3.03
CA SER A 17 -14.09 -2.16 -4.00
C SER A 17 -12.64 -1.85 -3.62
N ARG A 18 -12.40 -0.75 -2.89
CA ARG A 18 -11.05 -0.39 -2.42
C ARG A 18 -10.55 -1.35 -1.34
N VAL A 19 -11.38 -1.72 -0.33
CA VAL A 19 -10.97 -2.62 0.77
C VAL A 19 -10.74 -4.05 0.27
N GLU A 20 -11.55 -4.52 -0.68
CA GLU A 20 -11.38 -5.81 -1.35
C GLU A 20 -10.08 -5.85 -2.16
N ARG A 21 -9.61 -4.70 -2.66
CA ARG A 21 -8.31 -4.55 -3.31
C ARG A 21 -7.13 -4.59 -2.33
N VAL A 22 -7.32 -4.16 -1.08
CA VAL A 22 -6.30 -4.21 0.00
C VAL A 22 -6.15 -5.63 0.56
N LEU A 23 -7.25 -6.38 0.60
CA LEU A 23 -7.27 -7.80 0.97
C LEU A 23 -6.88 -8.73 -0.20
N ARG A 24 -6.45 -8.19 -1.34
CA ARG A 24 -5.92 -9.02 -2.41
C ARG A 24 -4.69 -9.75 -1.90
N PRO A 25 -4.70 -11.10 -1.90
CA PRO A 25 -3.56 -11.89 -1.46
C PRO A 25 -2.29 -11.55 -2.25
N GLU A 26 -2.45 -11.03 -3.46
CA GLU A 26 -1.39 -10.48 -4.31
C GLU A 26 -0.60 -9.36 -3.61
N TRP A 27 -1.29 -8.42 -2.93
CA TRP A 27 -0.66 -7.29 -2.24
C TRP A 27 -0.01 -7.70 -0.92
N LEU A 28 -0.69 -8.59 -0.18
CA LEU A 28 -0.12 -9.21 1.03
C LEU A 28 1.14 -10.03 0.67
N GLY A 29 1.14 -10.70 -0.48
CA GLY A 29 2.29 -11.44 -0.99
C GLY A 29 3.48 -10.54 -1.32
N GLN A 30 3.26 -9.39 -1.97
CA GLN A 30 4.33 -8.41 -2.24
C GLN A 30 4.93 -7.82 -0.96
N THR A 31 4.07 -7.53 0.02
CA THR A 31 4.48 -7.04 1.35
C THR A 31 5.29 -8.11 2.11
N ALA A 32 4.80 -9.36 2.12
CA ALA A 32 5.48 -10.48 2.76
C ALA A 32 6.81 -10.82 2.09
N ALA A 33 6.90 -10.77 0.76
CA ALA A 33 8.14 -10.95 0.02
C ALA A 33 9.18 -9.89 0.39
N SER A 34 8.76 -8.62 0.51
CA SER A 34 9.64 -7.52 0.95
C SER A 34 10.14 -7.73 2.39
N VAL A 35 9.26 -8.13 3.32
CA VAL A 35 9.67 -8.45 4.71
C VAL A 35 10.61 -9.65 4.76
N CYS A 36 10.36 -10.70 3.97
CA CYS A 36 11.23 -11.87 3.88
C CYS A 36 12.61 -11.49 3.30
N TRP A 37 12.65 -10.58 2.33
CA TRP A 37 13.91 -10.05 1.79
C TRP A 37 14.68 -9.28 2.87
N ILE A 38 14.03 -8.38 3.60
CA ILE A 38 14.66 -7.65 4.72
C ILE A 38 15.20 -8.64 5.77
N GLY A 39 14.39 -9.63 6.16
CA GLY A 39 14.81 -10.67 7.11
C GLY A 39 16.01 -11.48 6.63
N SER A 40 16.06 -11.82 5.34
CA SER A 40 17.19 -12.51 4.71
C SER A 40 18.49 -11.70 4.83
N VAL A 41 18.46 -10.39 4.61
CA VAL A 41 19.64 -9.51 4.76
C VAL A 41 20.15 -9.52 6.21
N PHE A 42 19.25 -9.56 7.19
CA PHE A 42 19.65 -9.70 8.60
C PHE A 42 20.23 -11.08 8.94
N VAL A 43 19.71 -12.16 8.33
CA VAL A 43 20.22 -13.53 8.54
C VAL A 43 21.60 -13.73 7.90
N TYR A 44 21.82 -13.18 6.69
CA TYR A 44 23.13 -13.21 6.04
C TYR A 44 24.16 -12.29 6.71
N GLY A 45 23.69 -11.32 7.50
CA GLY A 45 24.52 -10.38 8.23
C GLY A 45 24.86 -9.16 7.37
N ILE A 46 24.63 -7.97 7.94
CA ILE A 46 24.98 -6.70 7.29
C ILE A 46 26.48 -6.50 7.42
N SER A 47 27.21 -6.80 6.34
CA SER A 47 28.68 -6.86 6.34
C SER A 47 29.31 -5.74 5.50
N SER A 48 28.52 -5.07 4.66
CA SER A 48 28.97 -4.01 3.77
C SER A 48 28.01 -2.81 3.74
N GLU A 49 28.51 -1.66 3.30
CA GLU A 49 27.70 -0.46 3.04
C GLU A 49 26.58 -0.73 2.01
N GLY A 50 26.79 -1.69 1.11
CA GLY A 50 25.79 -2.15 0.14
C GLY A 50 24.56 -2.82 0.78
N ASP A 51 24.73 -3.54 1.89
CA ASP A 51 23.61 -4.17 2.60
C ASP A 51 22.67 -3.13 3.20
N TRP A 52 23.21 -1.99 3.65
CA TRP A 52 22.42 -0.86 4.15
C TRP A 52 21.57 -0.23 3.05
N LEU A 53 22.14 -0.04 1.85
CA LEU A 53 21.38 0.43 0.69
C LEU A 53 20.28 -0.56 0.29
N GLN A 54 20.58 -1.86 0.32
CA GLN A 54 19.61 -2.91 0.01
C GLN A 54 18.47 -2.96 1.03
N LEU A 55 18.79 -2.80 2.32
CA LEU A 55 17.80 -2.71 3.39
C LEU A 55 16.91 -1.48 3.23
N CYS A 56 17.50 -0.33 2.92
CA CYS A 56 16.77 0.91 2.66
C CYS A 56 15.86 0.78 1.44
N ALA A 57 16.33 0.20 0.33
CA ALA A 57 15.52 -0.02 -0.86
C ALA A 57 14.34 -0.96 -0.58
N ALA A 58 14.59 -2.08 0.12
CA ALA A 58 13.54 -3.01 0.51
C ALA A 58 12.52 -2.36 1.47
N SER A 59 12.99 -1.54 2.41
CA SER A 59 12.13 -0.80 3.35
C SER A 59 11.31 0.29 2.64
N ALA A 60 11.90 1.00 1.69
CA ALA A 60 11.18 1.98 0.87
C ALA A 60 10.11 1.30 0.01
N TRP A 61 10.37 0.10 -0.50
CA TRP A 61 9.36 -0.68 -1.21
C TRP A 61 8.23 -1.13 -0.28
N LEU A 62 8.54 -1.57 0.94
CA LEU A 62 7.53 -1.89 1.95
C LEU A 62 6.66 -0.66 2.27
N LEU A 63 7.28 0.50 2.48
CA LEU A 63 6.57 1.76 2.73
C LEU A 63 5.72 2.22 1.55
N ALA A 64 6.22 2.09 0.32
CA ALA A 64 5.48 2.44 -0.90
C ALA A 64 4.23 1.56 -1.06
N ASN A 65 4.36 0.25 -0.78
CA ASN A 65 3.21 -0.64 -0.74
C ASN A 65 2.22 -0.14 0.32
N ILE A 66 2.64 0.03 1.59
CA ILE A 66 1.77 0.49 2.69
C ILE A 66 1.10 1.84 2.37
N ALA A 67 1.85 2.79 1.80
CA ALA A 67 1.34 4.11 1.42
C ALA A 67 0.29 4.02 0.31
N ALA A 68 0.46 3.13 -0.67
CA ALA A 68 -0.56 2.88 -1.70
C ALA A 68 -1.90 2.41 -1.09
N VAL A 69 -1.86 1.73 0.06
CA VAL A 69 -3.06 1.32 0.80
C VAL A 69 -3.57 2.42 1.74
N ALA A 70 -2.68 3.16 2.40
CA ALA A 70 -3.04 4.22 3.33
C ALA A 70 -3.68 5.43 2.61
N THR A 71 -3.14 5.83 1.45
CA THR A 71 -3.69 6.91 0.60
C THR A 71 -5.07 6.57 0.06
N VAL A 72 -5.32 5.29 -0.21
CA VAL A 72 -6.63 4.76 -0.58
C VAL A 72 -7.70 4.97 0.52
N ARG A 73 -7.29 5.17 1.78
CA ARG A 73 -8.16 5.35 2.95
C ARG A 73 -8.48 6.81 3.29
N ALA A 74 -7.74 7.77 2.72
CA ALA A 74 -7.79 9.20 3.10
C ALA A 74 -8.76 10.06 2.25
N ASP A 75 -9.59 9.42 1.43
CA ASP A 75 -10.60 10.02 0.53
C ASP A 75 -11.93 9.26 0.70
#